data_AF-A0A7J9R3D1-F1
#
_entry.id   AF-A0A7J9R3D1-F1
#
_cell.length_a   1.000
_cell.length_b   1.000
_cell.length_c   1.000
_cell.angle_alpha   90.00
_cell.angle_beta   90.00
_cell.angle_gamma   90.00
#
_symmetry.space_group_name_H-M   'P 1'
#
loop_
_entity.id
_entity.type
_entity.pdbx_description
1 polymer ?
#
loop_
_entity_poly.entity_id
_entity_poly.type
_entity_poly.pdbx_seq_one_letter_code
_entity_poly.pdbx_strand_id
1 'polypeptide(L)'
;MATTYGKPYYRFSNLLKVLDLPFDSILPEEIPKYKGNLILTTQKEYPTKCEKPILYEDVFDKHYTVIRGLMVQKLNLDYDEEDLIIGIDPGQRIGLSVFYFGKEIESSFHSSIEELVFHIIGILGNLRAKRKIVKIGNGNMSIAKKIEKMLNLKFCSSFDLEYVDESKTSLKIKNFN
;
A
#
# COMPACT_ATOMS: atom_id res chain seq x y z
N MET A 1 -12.81 -13.74 -5.47
CA MET A 1 -11.88 -14.80 -5.02
C MET A 1 -12.30 -16.11 -5.68
N ALA A 2 -11.36 -16.91 -6.15
CA ALA A 2 -11.62 -18.17 -6.83
C ALA A 2 -10.62 -19.24 -6.38
N THR A 3 -11.04 -20.17 -5.51
CA THR A 3 -10.20 -21.28 -5.02
C THR A 3 -11.10 -22.34 -4.40
N THR A 4 -10.84 -23.61 -4.71
CA THR A 4 -11.48 -24.77 -4.08
C THR A 4 -10.68 -25.28 -2.87
N TYR A 5 -9.42 -24.86 -2.73
CA TYR A 5 -8.61 -25.22 -1.57
C TYR A 5 -9.04 -24.45 -0.32
N GLY A 6 -9.43 -25.18 0.73
CA GLY A 6 -9.98 -24.61 1.96
C GLY A 6 -9.04 -23.67 2.72
N LYS A 7 -7.75 -23.99 2.82
CA LYS A 7 -6.77 -23.14 3.52
C LYS A 7 -6.53 -21.81 2.77
N PRO A 8 -6.21 -21.80 1.46
CA PRO A 8 -6.14 -20.56 0.68
C PRO A 8 -7.44 -19.75 0.71
N TYR A 9 -8.60 -20.41 0.57
CA TYR A 9 -9.91 -19.75 0.67
C TYR A 9 -10.05 -18.96 1.97
N TYR A 10 -9.77 -19.60 3.12
CA TYR A 10 -9.88 -18.94 4.42
C TYR A 10 -8.91 -17.76 4.54
N ARG A 11 -7.66 -17.92 4.09
CA ARG A 11 -6.66 -16.85 4.15
C ARG A 11 -7.05 -15.65 3.29
N PHE A 12 -7.49 -15.87 2.04
CA PHE A 12 -7.97 -14.80 1.17
C PHE A 12 -9.23 -14.13 1.72
N SER A 13 -10.21 -14.91 2.19
CA SER A 13 -11.43 -14.37 2.80
C SER A 13 -11.13 -13.49 4.00
N ASN A 14 -10.24 -13.95 4.90
CA ASN A 14 -9.82 -13.16 6.06
C ASN A 14 -9.05 -11.90 5.65
N LEU A 15 -8.12 -12.02 4.69
CA LEU A 15 -7.38 -10.89 4.14
C LEU A 15 -8.34 -9.80 3.61
N LEU A 16 -9.29 -10.16 2.76
CA LEU A 16 -10.22 -9.22 2.15
C LEU A 16 -11.14 -8.57 3.20
N LYS A 17 -11.57 -9.33 4.22
CA LYS A 17 -12.33 -8.79 5.36
C LYS A 17 -11.52 -7.78 6.19
N VAL A 18 -10.26 -8.08 6.50
CA VAL A 18 -9.39 -7.16 7.25
C VAL A 18 -9.12 -5.89 6.45
N LEU A 19 -9.03 -6.00 5.12
CA LEU A 19 -8.89 -4.85 4.23
C LEU A 19 -10.20 -4.07 4.00
N ASP A 20 -11.32 -4.53 4.57
CA ASP A 20 -12.68 -4.02 4.35
C ASP A 20 -13.05 -3.94 2.86
N LEU A 21 -12.71 -4.99 2.11
CA LEU A 21 -12.99 -5.09 0.69
C LEU A 21 -14.15 -6.07 0.42
N PRO A 22 -15.19 -5.64 -0.30
CA PRO A 22 -16.22 -6.56 -0.77
C PRO A 22 -15.63 -7.52 -1.80
N PHE A 23 -16.09 -8.77 -1.79
CA PHE A 23 -15.64 -9.77 -2.74
C PHE A 23 -16.71 -10.82 -3.02
N ASP A 24 -16.75 -11.28 -4.27
CA ASP A 24 -17.48 -12.47 -4.65
C ASP A 24 -16.61 -13.71 -4.45
N SER A 25 -17.25 -14.81 -4.05
CA SER A 25 -16.63 -16.12 -4.00
C SER A 25 -17.16 -16.95 -5.17
N ILE A 26 -16.28 -17.33 -6.09
CA ILE A 26 -16.60 -18.10 -7.28
C ILE A 26 -15.73 -19.35 -7.36
N LEU A 27 -16.08 -20.29 -8.22
CA LEU A 27 -15.24 -21.45 -8.55
C LEU A 27 -14.16 -21.05 -9.59
N PRO A 28 -12.99 -21.71 -9.60
CA PRO A 28 -11.93 -21.44 -10.58
C PRO A 28 -12.41 -21.52 -12.04
N GLU A 29 -13.28 -22.46 -12.38
CA GLU A 29 -13.87 -22.62 -13.70
C GLU A 29 -14.78 -21.45 -14.14
N GLU A 30 -15.23 -20.62 -13.19
CA GLU A 30 -16.08 -19.45 -13.45
C GLU A 30 -15.25 -18.19 -13.79
N ILE A 31 -13.94 -18.19 -13.50
CA ILE A 31 -13.03 -17.04 -13.73
C ILE A 31 -13.15 -16.46 -15.16
N PRO A 32 -13.17 -17.27 -16.24
CA PRO A 32 -13.24 -16.74 -17.60
C PRO A 32 -14.49 -15.89 -17.85
N LYS A 33 -15.63 -16.26 -17.23
CA LYS A 33 -16.93 -15.60 -17.42
C LYS A 33 -17.24 -14.54 -16.36
N TYR A 34 -16.48 -14.51 -15.28
CA TYR A 34 -16.66 -13.53 -14.21
C TYR A 34 -16.47 -12.09 -14.73
N LYS A 35 -17.18 -11.11 -14.18
CA LYS A 35 -17.12 -9.71 -14.65
C LYS A 35 -16.29 -8.78 -13.77
N GLY A 36 -15.81 -9.24 -12.61
CA GLY A 36 -15.01 -8.40 -11.72
C GLY A 36 -13.61 -8.10 -12.27
N ASN A 37 -12.97 -7.09 -11.67
CA ASN A 37 -11.75 -6.48 -12.20
C ASN A 37 -10.45 -7.14 -11.72
N LEU A 38 -10.49 -7.94 -10.65
CA LEU A 38 -9.33 -8.59 -10.06
C LEU A 38 -9.68 -9.99 -9.56
N ILE A 39 -8.82 -10.96 -9.85
CA ILE A 39 -8.94 -12.33 -9.36
C ILE A 39 -7.91 -12.58 -8.26
N LEU A 40 -8.35 -13.18 -7.15
CA LEU A 40 -7.48 -13.76 -6.13
C LEU A 40 -7.68 -15.28 -6.20
N THR A 41 -6.63 -16.02 -6.53
CA THR A 41 -6.65 -17.48 -6.74
C THR A 41 -5.31 -18.10 -6.33
N THR A 42 -5.18 -19.43 -6.44
CA THR A 42 -3.90 -20.11 -6.30
C THR A 42 -3.21 -20.29 -7.65
N GLN A 43 -1.88 -20.35 -7.68
CA GLN A 43 -1.15 -20.62 -8.93
C GLN A 43 -1.57 -21.96 -9.59
N LYS A 44 -1.95 -22.94 -8.77
CA LYS A 44 -2.37 -24.28 -9.24
C LYS A 44 -3.75 -24.28 -9.89
N GLU A 45 -4.64 -23.38 -9.47
CA GLU A 45 -6.02 -23.29 -9.95
C GLU A 45 -6.19 -22.19 -11.01
N TYR A 46 -5.09 -21.56 -11.43
CA TYR A 46 -5.08 -20.51 -12.43
C TYR A 46 -5.46 -21.06 -13.82
N PRO A 47 -6.48 -20.50 -14.50
CA PRO A 47 -6.79 -20.88 -15.87
C PRO A 47 -5.70 -20.40 -16.84
N THR A 48 -5.30 -21.26 -17.78
CA THR A 48 -4.19 -20.99 -18.73
C THR A 48 -4.42 -19.76 -19.62
N LYS A 49 -5.67 -19.31 -19.76
CA LYS A 49 -6.05 -18.10 -20.50
C LYS A 49 -6.96 -17.24 -19.63
N CYS A 50 -6.40 -16.17 -19.06
CA CYS A 50 -7.14 -15.12 -18.38
C CYS A 50 -6.46 -13.77 -18.65
N GLU A 51 -7.22 -12.82 -19.17
CA GLU A 51 -6.73 -11.45 -19.41
C GLU A 51 -6.92 -10.56 -18.17
N LYS A 52 -7.68 -11.03 -17.18
CA LYS A 52 -7.93 -10.26 -15.97
C LYS A 52 -6.67 -10.18 -15.10
N PRO A 53 -6.43 -9.05 -14.43
CA PRO A 53 -5.40 -8.96 -13.40
C PRO A 53 -5.63 -9.98 -12.28
N ILE A 54 -4.52 -10.49 -11.72
CA ILE A 54 -4.51 -11.57 -10.73
C ILE A 54 -3.51 -11.31 -9.62
N LEU A 55 -3.88 -11.72 -8.41
CA LEU A 55 -2.99 -11.91 -7.27
C LEU A 55 -3.07 -13.36 -6.77
N TYR A 56 -1.93 -13.92 -6.42
CA TYR A 56 -1.79 -15.32 -5.98
C TYR A 56 -1.62 -15.44 -4.48
N GLU A 57 -1.44 -16.65 -3.97
CA GLU A 57 -1.27 -16.95 -2.55
C GLU A 57 0.05 -16.43 -1.94
N ASP A 58 1.00 -15.98 -2.76
CA ASP A 58 2.26 -15.35 -2.32
C ASP A 58 2.05 -13.98 -1.67
N VAL A 59 0.88 -13.37 -1.86
CA VAL A 59 0.52 -12.11 -1.17
C VAL A 59 0.35 -12.31 0.33
N PHE A 60 0.15 -13.53 0.81
CA PHE A 60 -0.16 -13.76 2.22
C PHE A 60 0.98 -13.47 3.19
N ASP A 61 2.21 -13.36 2.67
CA ASP A 61 3.40 -13.07 3.47
C ASP A 61 3.76 -11.57 3.44
N LYS A 62 2.87 -10.73 2.89
CA LYS A 62 3.05 -9.28 2.74
C LYS A 62 2.19 -8.50 3.72
N HIS A 63 2.63 -7.30 4.07
CA HIS A 63 1.83 -6.36 4.85
C HIS A 63 0.59 -5.90 4.08
N TYR A 64 -0.50 -5.61 4.77
CA TYR A 64 -1.78 -5.19 4.18
C TYR A 64 -1.67 -3.97 3.25
N THR A 65 -0.85 -2.99 3.60
CA THR A 65 -0.54 -1.83 2.74
C THR A 65 0.05 -2.26 1.39
N VAL A 66 1.02 -3.18 1.43
CA VAL A 66 1.65 -3.70 0.21
C VAL A 66 0.63 -4.47 -0.62
N ILE A 67 -0.23 -5.26 0.00
CA ILE A 67 -1.29 -6.00 -0.70
C ILE A 67 -2.24 -5.02 -1.40
N ARG A 68 -2.70 -3.96 -0.71
CA ARG A 68 -3.51 -2.89 -1.32
C ARG A 68 -2.77 -2.23 -2.48
N GLY A 69 -1.49 -1.90 -2.31
CA GLY A 69 -0.66 -1.34 -3.37
C GLY A 69 -0.59 -2.26 -4.59
N LEU A 70 -0.39 -3.57 -4.40
CA LEU A 70 -0.38 -4.55 -5.49
C LEU A 70 -1.74 -4.66 -6.19
N MET A 71 -2.87 -4.58 -5.46
CA MET A 71 -4.21 -4.53 -6.05
C MET A 71 -4.37 -3.27 -6.92
N VAL A 72 -3.98 -2.11 -6.41
CA VAL A 72 -4.01 -0.84 -7.15
C VAL A 72 -3.13 -0.93 -8.40
N GLN A 73 -1.91 -1.47 -8.31
CA GLN A 73 -1.01 -1.64 -9.46
C GLN A 73 -1.63 -2.53 -10.54
N LYS A 74 -2.28 -3.63 -10.14
CA LYS A 74 -2.93 -4.57 -11.05
C LYS A 74 -4.17 -3.98 -11.74
N LEU A 75 -4.85 -3.03 -11.09
CA LEU A 75 -6.07 -2.40 -11.60
C LEU A 75 -5.80 -1.14 -12.43
N ASN A 76 -4.65 -0.50 -12.28
CA ASN A 76 -4.29 0.75 -12.96
C ASN A 76 -3.20 0.54 -14.03
N LEU A 77 -3.25 -0.59 -14.76
CA LEU A 77 -2.24 -0.95 -15.77
C LEU A 77 -2.08 0.10 -16.90
N ASP A 78 -3.07 0.98 -17.08
CA ASP A 78 -3.12 2.00 -18.13
C ASP A 78 -2.67 3.41 -17.67
N TYR A 79 -2.29 3.60 -16.40
CA TYR A 79 -1.86 4.90 -15.90
C TYR A 79 -0.37 5.14 -16.07
N ASP A 80 -0.01 6.28 -16.67
CA ASP A 80 1.38 6.72 -16.82
C ASP A 80 2.02 7.14 -15.48
N GLU A 81 1.21 7.61 -14.53
CA GLU A 81 1.63 8.06 -13.20
C GLU A 81 1.78 6.87 -12.25
N GLU A 82 3.01 6.38 -12.14
CA GLU A 82 3.40 5.29 -11.24
C GLU A 82 4.13 5.81 -9.99
N ASP A 83 3.76 6.99 -9.50
CA ASP A 83 4.42 7.59 -8.34
C ASP A 83 3.93 6.91 -7.05
N LEU A 84 4.90 6.59 -6.18
CA LEU A 84 4.67 6.19 -4.79
C LEU A 84 5.09 7.35 -3.89
N ILE A 85 4.11 7.94 -3.22
CA ILE A 85 4.31 9.09 -2.33
C ILE A 85 4.01 8.67 -0.90
N ILE A 86 4.99 8.86 -0.02
CA ILE A 86 4.88 8.56 1.42
C ILE A 86 4.97 9.88 2.17
N GLY A 87 3.88 10.29 2.79
CA GLY A 87 3.82 11.46 3.67
C GLY A 87 4.04 11.07 5.13
N ILE A 88 4.87 11.83 5.83
CA ILE A 88 5.23 11.63 7.24
C ILE A 88 5.03 12.95 7.98
N ASP A 89 4.20 12.91 9.03
CA ASP A 89 4.00 14.02 9.97
C ASP A 89 4.73 13.70 11.29
N PRO A 90 5.91 14.32 11.54
CA PRO A 90 6.74 14.00 12.70
C PRO A 90 6.17 14.65 13.99
N GLY A 91 5.17 14.01 14.59
CA GLY A 91 4.63 14.38 15.91
C GLY A 91 5.07 13.45 17.06
N GLN A 92 4.46 13.62 18.25
CA GLN A 92 4.57 12.63 19.33
C GLN A 92 4.03 11.26 18.91
N ARG A 93 2.92 11.26 18.18
CA ARG A 93 2.47 10.15 17.34
C ARG A 93 2.78 10.55 15.91
N ILE A 94 3.55 9.72 15.21
CA ILE A 94 4.01 10.02 13.86
C ILE A 94 2.90 9.62 12.90
N GLY A 95 2.37 10.58 12.16
CA GLY A 95 1.40 10.32 11.10
C GLY A 95 2.08 9.74 9.88
N LEU A 96 1.47 8.72 9.27
CA LEU A 96 1.89 8.13 8.01
C LEU A 96 0.71 8.14 7.04
N SER A 97 0.94 8.63 5.82
CA SER A 97 0.03 8.50 4.69
C SER A 97 0.77 7.93 3.49
N VAL A 98 0.18 6.97 2.80
CA VAL A 98 0.80 6.32 1.64
C VAL A 98 -0.14 6.46 0.45
N PHE A 99 0.32 7.13 -0.59
CA PHE A 99 -0.38 7.32 -1.86
C PHE A 99 0.32 6.57 -2.98
N TYR A 100 -0.46 5.90 -3.81
CA TYR A 100 0.05 5.13 -4.94
C TYR A 100 -0.94 5.17 -6.09
N PHE A 101 -0.47 5.50 -7.30
CA PHE A 101 -1.34 5.83 -8.45
C PHE A 101 -2.41 6.88 -8.09
N GLY A 102 -2.03 7.90 -7.32
CA GLY A 102 -2.92 8.96 -6.84
C GLY A 102 -3.98 8.54 -5.80
N LYS A 103 -4.01 7.27 -5.37
CA LYS A 103 -4.96 6.77 -4.36
C LYS A 103 -4.27 6.56 -3.02
N GLU A 104 -4.92 6.99 -1.93
CA GLU A 104 -4.47 6.65 -0.58
C GLU A 104 -4.68 5.16 -0.31
N ILE A 105 -3.60 4.44 0.00
CA ILE A 105 -3.65 3.00 0.32
C ILE A 105 -3.47 2.73 1.82
N GLU A 106 -2.93 3.69 2.55
CA GLU A 106 -2.80 3.67 4.01
C GLU A 106 -2.83 5.07 4.60
N SER A 107 -3.51 5.17 5.75
CA SER A 107 -3.47 6.29 6.68
C SER A 107 -3.36 5.70 8.09
N SER A 108 -2.26 5.96 8.79
CA SER A 108 -1.96 5.31 10.05
C SER A 108 -1.11 6.19 10.98
N PHE A 109 -0.97 5.75 12.23
CA PHE A 109 -0.13 6.41 13.22
C PHE A 109 0.86 5.41 13.82
N HIS A 110 2.10 5.86 14.01
CA HIS A 110 3.16 5.08 14.63
C HIS A 110 3.68 5.79 15.89
N SER A 111 3.95 5.01 16.94
CA SER A 111 4.58 5.50 18.17
C SER A 111 6.11 5.31 18.17
N SER A 112 6.63 4.49 17.24
CA SER A 112 8.05 4.17 17.11
C SER A 112 8.59 4.59 15.75
N ILE A 113 9.68 5.36 15.76
CA ILE A 113 10.44 5.71 14.56
C ILE A 113 10.96 4.45 13.87
N GLU A 114 11.41 3.46 14.64
CA GLU A 114 11.98 2.25 14.08
C GLU A 114 10.94 1.40 13.35
N GLU A 115 9.77 1.19 13.96
CA GLU A 115 8.67 0.44 13.33
C GLU A 115 8.18 1.14 12.06
N LEU A 116 8.02 2.47 12.12
CA LEU A 116 7.67 3.28 10.96
C LEU A 116 8.68 3.09 9.82
N VAL A 117 9.98 3.20 10.11
CA VAL A 117 11.03 3.07 9.09
C VAL A 117 11.03 1.68 8.48
N PHE A 118 10.89 0.62 9.28
CA PHE A 118 10.81 -0.75 8.75
C PHE A 118 9.58 -0.96 7.87
N HIS A 119 8.45 -0.40 8.27
CA HIS A 119 7.21 -0.45 7.50
C HIS A 119 7.36 0.28 6.15
N ILE A 120 7.91 1.50 6.15
CA ILE A 120 8.23 2.26 4.94
C ILE A 120 9.16 1.48 4.02
N ILE A 121 10.21 0.85 4.55
CA ILE A 121 11.13 0.01 3.78
C ILE A 121 10.39 -1.17 3.14
N GLY A 122 9.47 -1.81 3.88
CA GLY A 122 8.62 -2.87 3.36
C GLY A 122 7.78 -2.39 2.17
N ILE A 123 7.19 -1.20 2.26
CA ILE A 123 6.42 -0.58 1.17
C ILE A 123 7.32 -0.28 -0.03
N LEU A 124 8.41 0.46 0.19
CA LEU A 124 9.35 0.86 -0.86
C LEU A 124 9.98 -0.35 -1.56
N GLY A 125 10.26 -1.44 -0.84
CA GLY A 125 10.87 -2.65 -1.39
C GLY A 125 9.90 -3.51 -2.20
N ASN A 126 8.59 -3.50 -1.88
CA ASN A 126 7.62 -4.38 -2.52
C ASN A 126 6.79 -3.69 -3.63
N LEU A 127 6.63 -2.37 -3.60
CA LEU A 127 5.87 -1.64 -4.61
C LEU A 127 6.78 -1.06 -5.69
N ARG A 128 6.41 -1.29 -6.95
CA ARG A 128 7.16 -0.79 -8.11
C ARG A 128 6.62 0.57 -8.50
N ALA A 129 7.49 1.54 -8.67
CA ALA A 129 7.10 2.91 -8.96
C ALA A 129 8.17 3.55 -9.83
N LYS A 130 7.76 4.38 -10.79
CA LYS A 130 8.71 5.18 -11.59
C LYS A 130 9.47 6.14 -10.69
N ARG A 131 8.75 6.75 -9.74
CA ARG A 131 9.34 7.60 -8.69
C ARG A 131 8.82 7.19 -7.32
N LYS A 132 9.73 7.20 -6.34
CA LYS A 132 9.42 6.95 -4.93
C LYS A 132 9.80 8.20 -4.18
N ILE A 133 8.83 8.87 -3.57
CA ILE A 133 9.04 10.16 -2.91
C ILE A 133 8.60 10.02 -1.45
N VAL A 134 9.49 10.34 -0.53
CA VAL A 134 9.21 10.42 0.90
C VAL A 134 9.17 11.89 1.29
N LYS A 135 7.99 12.37 1.71
CA LYS A 135 7.75 13.74 2.14
C LYS A 135 7.66 13.77 3.67
N ILE A 136 8.54 14.51 4.32
CA ILE A 136 8.57 14.63 5.78
C ILE A 136 8.24 16.07 6.17
N GLY A 137 7.21 16.24 6.99
CA GLY A 137 6.85 17.54 7.53
C GLY A 137 7.95 18.14 8.41
N ASN A 138 7.97 19.47 8.56
CA ASN A 138 8.99 20.19 9.32
C ASN A 138 8.60 20.54 10.77
N GLY A 139 7.46 20.07 11.27
CA GLY A 139 6.91 20.43 12.59
C GLY A 139 7.78 19.98 13.76
N ASN A 140 8.42 18.80 13.66
CA ASN A 140 9.45 18.36 14.59
C ASN A 140 10.71 17.90 13.87
N MET A 141 11.62 18.84 13.66
CA MET A 141 12.84 18.59 12.89
C MET A 141 13.84 17.65 13.58
N SER A 142 13.71 17.41 14.89
CA SER A 142 14.52 16.39 15.57
C SER A 142 14.07 14.98 15.17
N ILE A 143 12.76 14.74 15.13
CA ILE A 143 12.19 13.45 14.71
C ILE A 143 12.37 13.25 13.21
N ALA A 144 12.10 14.29 12.41
CA ALA A 144 12.21 14.24 10.95
C ALA A 144 13.62 13.81 10.49
N LYS A 145 14.68 14.42 11.04
CA LYS A 145 16.08 14.06 10.75
C LYS A 145 16.45 12.64 11.20
N LYS A 146 15.85 12.13 12.28
CA LYS A 146 16.07 10.75 12.72
C LYS A 146 15.47 9.75 11.73
N ILE A 147 14.25 10.03 11.25
CA ILE A 147 13.58 9.21 10.22
C ILE A 147 14.41 9.21 8.94
N GLU A 148 14.79 10.39 8.43
CA GLU A 148 15.66 10.54 7.25
C GLU A 148 16.94 9.70 7.41
N LYS A 149 17.67 9.89 8.52
CA LYS A 149 18.93 9.18 8.77
C LYS A 149 18.72 7.66 8.77
N MET A 150 17.67 7.16 9.41
CA MET A 150 17.41 5.73 9.47
C MET A 150 16.99 5.15 8.12
N LEU A 151 16.18 5.87 7.34
CA LEU A 151 15.83 5.47 5.97
C LEU A 151 17.07 5.37 5.09
N ASN A 152 17.92 6.40 5.08
CA ASN A 152 19.17 6.41 4.30
C ASN A 152 20.16 5.31 4.72
N LEU A 153 20.17 4.92 5.99
CA LEU A 153 21.03 3.84 6.48
C LEU A 153 20.49 2.44 6.18
N LYS A 154 19.16 2.25 6.23
CA LYS A 154 18.54 0.92 6.15
C LYS A 154 17.97 0.59 4.76
N PHE A 155 17.75 1.57 3.89
CA PHE A 155 17.21 1.34 2.54
C PHE A 155 18.26 1.63 1.47
N CYS A 156 18.66 0.60 0.74
CA CYS A 156 19.77 0.67 -0.23
C CYS A 156 19.34 1.04 -1.67
N SER A 157 18.08 1.41 -1.89
CA SER A 157 17.58 1.80 -3.22
C SER A 157 17.21 3.28 -3.26
N SER A 158 17.15 3.85 -4.47
CA SER A 158 16.84 5.26 -4.65
C SER A 158 15.40 5.60 -4.27
N PHE A 159 15.25 6.73 -3.60
CA PHE A 159 14.00 7.45 -3.38
C PHE A 159 14.34 8.95 -3.25
N ASP A 160 13.40 9.80 -3.61
CA ASP A 160 13.49 11.24 -3.40
C ASP A 160 13.01 11.55 -1.98
N LEU A 161 13.72 12.43 -1.26
CA LEU A 161 13.30 12.93 0.04
C LEU A 161 13.02 14.43 -0.04
N GLU A 162 11.85 14.85 0.45
CA GLU A 162 11.42 16.24 0.46
C GLU A 162 10.98 16.65 1.86
N TYR A 163 11.47 17.79 2.35
CA TYR A 163 10.92 18.43 3.54
C TYR A 163 9.76 19.35 3.17
N VAL A 164 8.63 19.24 3.87
CA VAL A 164 7.43 20.03 3.61
C VAL A 164 7.17 21.01 4.76
N ASP A 165 6.86 22.26 4.42
CA ASP A 165 6.56 23.31 5.39
C ASP A 165 5.12 23.22 5.92
N GLU A 166 4.97 22.79 7.18
CA GLU A 166 3.69 22.62 7.87
C GLU A 166 3.05 23.94 8.29
N SER A 167 3.81 25.04 8.33
CA SER A 167 3.31 26.36 8.74
C SER A 167 2.28 26.95 7.77
N LYS A 168 2.21 26.42 6.54
CA LYS A 168 1.28 26.86 5.48
C LYS A 168 0.15 25.87 5.18
N THR A 169 0.23 24.64 5.69
CA THR A 169 -0.78 23.58 5.50
C THR A 169 -1.75 23.44 6.67
N SER A 170 -1.63 24.30 7.70
CA SER A 170 -2.66 24.44 8.74
C SER A 170 -3.93 25.02 8.08
N LEU A 171 -4.78 24.15 7.55
CA LEU A 171 -6.15 24.49 7.23
C LEU A 171 -6.78 25.04 8.51
N LYS A 172 -6.97 26.36 8.56
CA LYS A 172 -7.85 27.01 9.54
C LYS A 172 -9.18 26.28 9.46
N ILE A 173 -9.46 25.45 10.46
CA ILE A 173 -10.78 24.89 10.67
C ILE A 173 -11.71 26.11 10.83
N LYS A 174 -12.47 26.43 9.78
CA LYS A 174 -13.63 27.31 9.91
C LYS A 174 -14.68 26.50 10.67
N ASN A 175 -14.75 26.69 11.98
CA ASN A 175 -15.94 26.33 12.74
C ASN A 175 -17.09 27.17 12.19
N PHE A 176 -18.01 26.54 11.48
CA PHE A 176 -19.35 27.09 11.28
C PHE A 176 -20.16 26.69 12.51
N ASN A 177 -20.26 27.60 13.47
CA ASN A 177 -21.38 27.64 14.42
C ASN A 177 -22.52 28.40 13.75
#